data_AF-A0AAQ3SZP2-F1
#
_entry.id   AF-A0AAQ3SZP2-F1
#
_cell.length_a   1.000
_cell.length_b   1.000
_cell.length_c   1.000
_cell.angle_alpha   90.00
_cell.angle_beta   90.00
_cell.angle_gamma   90.00
#
_symmetry.space_group_name_H-M   'P 1'
#
loop_
_entity.id
_entity.type
_entity.pdbx_description
1 polymer ?
#
loop_
_entity_poly.entity_id
_entity_poly.type
_entity_poly.pdbx_seq_one_letter_code
_entity_poly.pdbx_strand_id
1 'polypeptide(L)'
;MWCQSCKEEYEEEDAGTCKECYEEASETEEELKREIDELRSRFNFLRLPSPTLDAASAPHSDLLLHAIPSSSSCDGDAGRTPETPAVPAHRFILY
;
A
#
# COMPACT_ATOMS: atom_id res chain seq x y z
N MET A 1 -11.21 -42.57 4.86
CA MET A 1 -10.89 -41.45 3.93
C MET A 1 -9.38 -41.24 3.88
N TRP A 2 -8.80 -40.60 2.86
CA TRP A 2 -7.34 -40.51 2.69
C TRP A 2 -6.86 -39.09 2.38
N CYS A 3 -5.77 -38.65 3.02
CA CYS A 3 -5.17 -37.32 2.79
C CYS A 3 -4.05 -37.43 1.79
N GLN A 4 -4.14 -36.64 0.72
CA GLN A 4 -3.07 -36.58 -0.28
C GLN A 4 -1.79 -35.92 0.26
N SER A 5 -1.90 -34.98 1.20
CA SER A 5 -0.76 -34.28 1.80
C SER A 5 -0.06 -35.13 2.86
N CYS A 6 -0.79 -35.62 3.87
CA CYS A 6 -0.24 -36.42 4.96
C CYS A 6 0.08 -37.86 4.54
N LYS A 7 -0.57 -38.37 3.47
CA LYS A 7 -0.51 -39.77 3.05
C LYS A 7 -0.94 -40.73 4.15
N GLU A 8 -2.03 -40.37 4.84
CA GLU A 8 -2.60 -41.12 5.96
C GLU A 8 -4.10 -41.34 5.75
N GLU A 9 -4.60 -42.43 6.35
CA GLU A 9 -6.02 -42.79 6.38
C GLU A 9 -6.67 -42.28 7.68
N TYR A 10 -7.86 -41.70 7.56
CA TYR A 10 -8.66 -41.20 8.68
C TYR A 10 -10.10 -41.70 8.57
N GLU A 11 -10.79 -41.71 9.71
CA GLU A 11 -12.12 -42.29 9.85
C GLU A 11 -13.18 -41.47 9.09
N GLU A 12 -14.30 -42.11 8.74
CA GLU A 12 -15.42 -41.42 8.05
C GLU A 12 -16.08 -40.34 8.91
N GLU A 13 -15.93 -40.42 10.24
CA GLU A 13 -16.39 -39.39 11.18
C GLU A 13 -15.58 -38.08 11.09
N ASP A 14 -14.37 -38.13 10.49
CA ASP A 14 -13.56 -36.97 10.12
C ASP A 14 -13.76 -36.57 8.65
N ALA A 15 -15.00 -36.67 8.14
CA ALA A 15 -15.31 -36.31 6.77
C ALA A 15 -14.94 -34.85 6.46
N GLY A 16 -13.94 -34.63 5.59
CA GLY A 16 -13.48 -33.31 5.19
C GLY A 16 -11.96 -33.22 5.00
N THR A 17 -11.42 -32.02 5.19
CA THR A 17 -9.98 -31.79 5.25
C THR A 17 -9.41 -32.53 6.46
N CYS A 18 -8.27 -33.20 6.29
CA CYS A 18 -7.58 -33.88 7.38
C CYS A 18 -7.29 -32.91 8.54
N LYS A 19 -7.38 -33.38 9.79
CA LYS A 19 -7.20 -32.54 10.99
C LYS A 19 -5.87 -31.79 10.97
N GLU A 20 -4.76 -32.49 10.74
CA GLU A 20 -3.42 -31.88 10.72
C GLU A 20 -3.29 -30.80 9.64
N CYS A 21 -3.81 -31.08 8.45
CA CYS A 21 -3.82 -30.15 7.32
C CYS A 21 -4.62 -28.88 7.64
N TYR A 22 -5.72 -29.03 8.37
CA TYR A 22 -6.57 -27.92 8.78
C TYR A 22 -5.87 -27.08 9.86
N GLU A 23 -5.28 -27.73 10.85
CA GLU A 23 -4.52 -27.06 11.92
C GLU A 23 -3.32 -26.29 11.34
N GLU A 24 -2.50 -26.91 10.49
CA GLU A 24 -1.35 -26.28 9.82
C GLU A 24 -1.77 -25.04 9.01
N ALA A 25 -2.86 -25.15 8.24
CA ALA A 25 -3.39 -24.03 7.48
C ALA A 25 -3.84 -22.89 8.41
N SER A 26 -4.50 -23.20 9.53
CA SER A 26 -4.97 -22.21 10.49
C SER A 26 -3.81 -21.50 11.21
N GLU A 27 -2.77 -22.23 11.61
CA GLU A 27 -1.57 -21.65 12.25
C GLU A 27 -0.84 -20.71 11.29
N THR A 28 -0.73 -21.11 10.02
CA THR A 28 -0.11 -20.30 8.97
C THR A 28 -0.90 -19.01 8.72
N GLU A 29 -2.24 -19.07 8.69
CA GLU A 29 -3.10 -17.90 8.55
C GLU A 29 -2.91 -16.92 9.71
N GLU A 30 -2.87 -17.42 10.95
CA GLU A 30 -2.71 -16.59 12.15
C GLU A 30 -1.35 -15.88 12.20
N GLU A 31 -0.27 -16.57 11.80
CA GLU A 31 1.05 -15.97 11.68
C GLU A 31 1.06 -14.85 10.64
N LEU A 32 0.50 -15.12 9.45
CA LEU A 32 0.45 -14.13 8.37
C LEU A 32 -0.35 -12.87 8.78
N LYS A 33 -1.45 -13.05 9.52
CA LYS A 33 -2.24 -11.95 10.06
C LYS A 33 -1.43 -11.10 11.04
N ARG A 34 -0.65 -11.73 11.93
CA ARG A 34 0.25 -11.02 12.86
C ARG A 34 1.31 -10.23 12.11
N GLU A 35 1.92 -10.81 11.08
CA GLU A 35 2.92 -10.11 10.24
C GLU A 35 2.31 -8.90 9.52
N ILE A 36 1.11 -9.04 8.95
CA ILE A 36 0.39 -7.93 8.32
C ILE A 36 0.14 -6.79 9.32
N ASP A 37 -0.31 -7.12 10.54
CA ASP A 37 -0.60 -6.11 11.56
C ASP A 37 0.68 -5.44 12.09
N GLU A 38 1.77 -6.19 12.23
CA GLU A 38 3.09 -5.63 12.55
C GLU A 38 3.55 -4.67 11.45
N LEU A 39 3.50 -5.08 10.18
CA LEU A 39 3.87 -4.23 9.05
C LEU A 39 2.98 -2.98 9.01
N ARG A 40 1.66 -3.11 9.16
CA ARG A 40 0.75 -1.97 9.23
C ARG A 40 1.11 -1.02 10.35
N SER A 41 1.44 -1.53 11.54
CA SER A 41 1.87 -0.70 12.67
C SER A 41 3.11 0.13 12.32
N ARG A 42 4.06 -0.47 11.58
CA ARG A 42 5.27 0.19 11.10
C ARG A 42 4.99 1.20 9.99
N PHE A 43 3.99 1.00 9.14
CA PHE A 43 3.66 1.94 8.04
C PHE A 43 2.61 3.00 8.41
N ASN A 44 1.91 2.86 9.54
CA ASN A 44 0.83 3.77 9.92
C ASN A 44 1.26 5.24 10.03
N PHE A 45 2.52 5.52 10.39
CA PHE A 45 3.04 6.90 10.43
C PHE A 45 3.24 7.52 9.04
N LEU A 46 3.38 6.69 8.00
CA LEU A 46 3.51 7.11 6.60
C LEU A 46 2.14 7.25 5.90
N ARG A 47 1.06 6.83 6.56
CA ARG A 47 -0.28 6.90 6.01
C ARG A 47 -0.72 8.37 5.94
N LEU A 48 -0.52 8.97 4.78
CA LEU A 48 -1.12 10.25 4.45
C LEU A 48 -2.65 10.11 4.50
N PRO A 49 -3.38 11.13 5.00
CA PRO A 49 -4.82 11.16 4.81
C PRO A 49 -5.09 11.02 3.33
N SER A 50 -5.89 10.02 2.93
CA SER A 50 -6.35 9.96 1.55
C SER A 50 -7.03 11.30 1.24
N PRO A 51 -6.67 11.99 0.14
CA PRO A 51 -7.42 13.16 -0.26
C PRO A 51 -8.85 12.67 -0.47
N THR A 52 -9.76 13.08 0.40
CA THR A 52 -11.18 12.76 0.28
C THR A 52 -11.62 13.35 -1.05
N LEU A 53 -11.74 12.49 -2.05
CA LEU A 53 -12.32 12.83 -3.33
C LEU A 53 -13.83 12.91 -3.14
N ASP A 54 -14.29 13.82 -2.29
CA ASP A 54 -15.66 14.30 -2.30
C ASP A 54 -15.81 15.20 -3.55
N ALA A 55 -15.65 14.57 -4.72
CA ALA A 55 -15.72 15.18 -6.05
C ALA A 55 -17.13 15.68 -6.40
N ALA A 56 -18.06 15.67 -5.45
CA ALA A 56 -19.40 16.21 -5.63
C ALA A 56 -19.56 17.67 -5.17
N SER A 57 -18.58 18.27 -4.47
CA SER A 57 -18.76 19.63 -3.89
C SER A 57 -17.66 20.66 -4.18
N ALA A 58 -16.59 20.32 -4.90
CA ALA A 58 -15.54 21.28 -5.22
C ALA A 58 -15.48 21.54 -6.73
N PRO A 59 -16.13 22.61 -7.24
CA PRO A 59 -15.82 23.10 -8.55
C PRO A 59 -14.40 23.67 -8.47
N HIS A 60 -13.43 22.99 -9.10
CA HIS A 60 -12.06 23.46 -9.34
C HIS A 60 -11.19 23.70 -8.08
N SER A 61 -10.80 22.63 -7.40
CA SER A 61 -9.66 22.68 -6.48
C SER A 61 -8.41 22.18 -7.19
N ASP A 62 -7.66 23.08 -7.82
CA ASP A 62 -6.33 22.79 -8.34
C ASP A 62 -5.41 22.39 -7.17
N LEU A 63 -5.05 21.11 -7.10
CA LEU A 63 -4.09 20.60 -6.13
C LEU A 63 -2.68 21.09 -6.50
N LEU A 64 -2.26 22.20 -5.90
CA LEU A 64 -0.90 22.72 -6.02
C LEU A 64 0.08 21.85 -5.21
N LEU A 65 0.75 20.92 -5.88
CA LEU A 65 1.91 20.22 -5.31
C LEU A 65 3.09 21.20 -5.18
N HIS A 66 3.45 21.53 -3.95
CA HIS A 66 4.69 22.24 -3.66
C HIS A 66 5.84 21.23 -3.55
N ALA A 67 6.77 21.28 -4.52
CA ALA A 67 8.02 20.55 -4.40
C ALA A 67 8.82 21.13 -3.23
N ILE A 68 9.19 20.29 -2.26
CA ILE A 68 10.11 20.68 -1.18
C ILE A 68 11.51 20.79 -1.82
N PRO A 69 12.14 21.97 -1.87
CA PRO A 69 13.49 22.07 -2.39
C PRO A 69 14.42 21.28 -1.47
N SER A 70 15.15 20.32 -2.04
CA SER A 70 16.23 19.66 -1.31
C SER A 70 17.23 20.73 -0.91
N SER A 71 17.37 20.97 0.39
CA SER A 71 18.33 21.90 0.97
C SER A 71 19.75 21.42 0.66
N SER A 72 20.22 21.66 -0.56
CA SER A 72 21.63 21.67 -0.88
C SER A 72 22.17 23.00 -0.38
N SER A 73 22.72 22.96 0.83
CA SER A 73 23.53 24.02 1.39
C SER A 73 24.70 24.32 0.45
N CYS A 74 24.67 25.48 -0.21
CA CYS A 74 25.86 26.25 -0.54
C CYS A 74 25.44 27.70 -0.81
N ASP A 75 25.76 28.54 0.18
CA ASP A 75 26.13 29.94 0.14
C ASP A 75 25.84 30.76 -1.14
N GLY A 76 25.05 31.82 -0.97
CA GLY A 76 25.31 33.08 -1.65
C GLY A 76 24.17 33.65 -2.48
N ASP A 77 23.81 34.87 -2.09
CA ASP A 77 23.31 35.96 -2.93
C ASP A 77 21.80 36.08 -3.19
N ALA A 78 21.35 37.31 -2.99
CA ALA A 78 19.97 37.73 -2.97
C ALA A 78 19.40 37.86 -4.39
N GLY A 79 18.17 37.41 -4.58
CA GLY A 79 17.31 37.88 -5.66
C GLY A 79 17.50 37.21 -7.02
N ARG A 80 16.84 36.05 -7.22
CA ARG A 80 16.31 35.70 -8.53
C ARG A 80 15.13 34.74 -8.42
N THR A 81 13.95 35.23 -8.78
CA THR A 81 12.78 34.41 -9.10
C THR A 81 13.14 33.39 -10.17
N PRO A 82 12.86 32.08 -10.00
CA PRO A 82 12.79 31.17 -11.12
C PRO A 82 11.37 31.21 -11.66
N GLU A 83 11.17 32.03 -12.70
CA GLU A 83 9.99 31.97 -13.56
C GLU A 83 10.07 30.69 -14.41
N THR A 84 9.63 29.56 -13.85
CA THR A 84 9.35 28.37 -14.65
C THR A 84 7.85 28.34 -14.93
N PRO A 85 7.42 28.48 -16.20
CA PRO A 85 5.99 28.42 -16.50
C PRO A 85 5.49 26.99 -16.22
N ALA A 86 4.40 26.89 -15.46
CA ALA A 86 3.73 25.63 -15.20
C ALA A 86 3.21 25.05 -16.52
N VAL A 87 3.85 23.99 -17.02
CA VAL A 87 3.39 23.28 -18.23
C VAL A 87 2.38 22.20 -17.81
N PRO A 88 1.14 22.23 -18.32
CA PRO A 88 0.15 21.19 -18.02
C PRO A 88 0.60 19.82 -18.57
N ALA A 89 0.54 18.80 -17.72
CA ALA A 89 1.01 17.43 -18.00
C ALA A 89 0.31 16.72 -19.19
N HIS A 90 -0.76 17.27 -19.76
CA HIS A 90 -1.53 16.61 -20.82
C HIS A 90 -0.93 16.73 -22.23
N ARG A 91 0.16 17.50 -22.43
CA ARG A 91 0.67 17.80 -23.78
C ARG A 91 1.79 16.89 -24.31
N PHE A 92 2.16 15.83 -23.60
CA PHE A 92 2.96 14.76 -24.21
C PHE A 92 2.05 13.69 -24.79
N ILE A 93 1.34 14.07 -25.85
CA ILE A 93 0.87 13.11 -26.85
C ILE A 93 1.43 13.61 -28.17
N LEU A 94 2.42 12.90 -28.73
CA LEU A 94 2.35 12.26 -30.05
C LEU A 94 3.73 11.97 -30.68
N TYR A 95 3.78 10.74 -31.22
CA TYR A 95 4.50 10.20 -32.38
C TYR A 95 6.03 10.17 -32.41
#